data_AF-A0A952RYR0-F1
#
_entry.id   AF-A0A952RYR0-F1
#
_cell.length_a   1.000
_cell.length_b   1.000
_cell.length_c   1.000
_cell.angle_alpha   90.00
_cell.angle_beta   90.00
_cell.angle_gamma   90.00
#
_symmetry.space_group_name_H-M   'P 1'
#
loop_
_entity.id
_entity.type
_entity.pdbx_description
1 polymer ?
#
loop_
_entity_poly.entity_id
_entity_poly.type
_entity_poly.pdbx_seq_one_letter_code
_entity_poly.pdbx_strand_id
1 'polypeptide(L)'
;MAEKNKDKEKGNGGGPPTVKLRIQTPRGEWNMTNPSDAAKRPVYPISTKIEQVIADTRAVFGFVEDDNQYKLFHGTDPLEPQRPLASYHFVDGTLLILSVQGGNAYQHVEPAVSLEAIQSELMEAAAYAASIGVELDHKDLTPENLVFKMRFFNRTGESFFARFDCTEYPLLPPFIEFTDESGGSVGQKNMYPSCFHASPCVCMRYSRKAYQEHGGPHGEWRMIDWHLATSGGGPIGTLGMIISDLHAKILECPGRMQ
;
A
#
# COMPACT_ATOMS: atom_id res chain seq x y z
N MET A 1 52.14 39.57 -43.20
CA MET A 1 50.67 39.55 -43.33
C MET A 1 50.20 38.22 -42.77
N ALA A 2 49.58 38.24 -41.57
CA ALA A 2 49.10 37.04 -40.90
C ALA A 2 47.58 36.97 -41.06
N GLU A 3 47.12 35.94 -41.76
CA GLU A 3 45.73 35.70 -42.10
C GLU A 3 45.03 35.06 -40.89
N LYS A 4 44.14 35.81 -40.22
CA LYS A 4 43.36 35.32 -39.08
C LYS A 4 42.20 34.47 -39.60
N ASN A 5 42.33 33.15 -39.47
CA ASN A 5 41.20 32.21 -39.58
C ASN A 5 40.18 32.50 -38.46
N LYS A 6 39.00 32.99 -38.85
CA LYS A 6 37.81 33.06 -38.01
C LYS A 6 37.02 31.77 -38.17
N ASP A 7 37.33 30.78 -37.34
CA ASP A 7 36.42 29.65 -37.14
C ASP A 7 35.17 30.14 -36.41
N LYS A 8 34.05 30.15 -37.15
CA LYS A 8 32.71 30.34 -36.59
C LYS A 8 32.33 29.05 -35.86
N GLU A 9 32.45 29.05 -34.54
CA GLU A 9 31.73 28.10 -33.69
C GLU A 9 30.24 28.22 -34.02
N LYS A 10 29.69 27.19 -34.67
CA LYS A 10 28.24 27.00 -34.74
C LYS A 10 27.78 26.78 -33.30
N GLY A 11 27.20 27.81 -32.71
CA GLY A 11 26.55 27.71 -31.40
C GLY A 11 25.59 26.52 -31.44
N ASN A 12 25.91 25.48 -30.67
CA ASN A 12 24.98 24.40 -30.38
C ASN A 12 23.70 25.07 -29.90
N GLY A 13 22.64 25.00 -30.71
CA GLY A 13 21.32 25.49 -30.37
C GLY A 13 20.85 24.72 -29.14
N GLY A 14 21.20 25.24 -27.97
CA GLY A 14 20.81 24.68 -26.69
C GLY A 14 19.31 24.77 -26.62
N GLY A 15 18.65 23.63 -26.82
CA GLY A 15 17.23 23.51 -26.53
C GLY A 15 16.93 23.96 -25.10
N PRO A 16 15.66 24.24 -24.78
CA PRO A 16 15.28 24.59 -23.43
C PRO A 16 15.80 23.53 -22.44
N PRO A 17 16.34 23.92 -21.28
CA PRO A 17 16.89 22.99 -20.32
C PRO A 17 15.86 21.93 -19.94
N THR A 18 16.31 20.68 -19.92
CA THR A 18 15.50 19.51 -19.56
C THR A 18 16.02 18.88 -18.29
N VAL A 19 15.15 18.19 -17.57
CA VAL A 19 15.51 17.30 -16.45
C VAL A 19 15.09 15.87 -16.77
N LYS A 20 15.98 14.92 -16.48
CA LYS A 20 15.65 13.49 -16.46
C LYS A 20 15.23 13.09 -15.05
N LEU A 21 14.06 12.51 -14.89
CA LEU A 21 13.52 12.11 -13.60
C LEU A 21 13.51 10.59 -13.47
N ARG A 22 13.56 10.11 -12.23
CA ARG A 22 13.16 8.75 -11.87
C ARG A 22 11.86 8.88 -11.07
N ILE A 23 10.85 8.08 -11.38
CA ILE A 23 9.55 8.16 -10.71
C ILE A 23 9.21 6.79 -10.13
N GLN A 24 9.13 6.69 -8.80
CA GLN A 24 8.71 5.47 -8.12
C GLN A 24 7.20 5.50 -7.90
N THR A 25 6.51 4.43 -8.27
CA THR A 25 5.08 4.21 -8.03
C THR A 25 4.86 2.84 -7.36
N PRO A 26 3.64 2.53 -6.88
CA PRO A 26 3.29 1.18 -6.43
C PRO A 26 3.40 0.11 -7.54
N ARG A 27 3.24 0.50 -8.82
CA ARG A 27 3.33 -0.41 -9.98
C ARG A 27 4.76 -0.59 -10.51
N GLY A 28 5.74 0.10 -9.93
CA GLY A 28 7.14 0.02 -10.33
C GLY A 28 7.81 1.38 -10.54
N GLU A 29 9.06 1.34 -11.01
CA GLU A 29 9.87 2.52 -11.28
C GLU A 29 9.81 2.91 -12.76
N TRP A 30 9.54 4.19 -13.04
CA TRP A 30 9.65 4.80 -14.38
C TRP A 30 10.93 5.62 -14.49
N ASN A 31 11.80 5.19 -15.39
CA ASN A 31 13.07 5.82 -15.68
C ASN A 31 13.36 5.73 -17.20
N MET A 32 14.60 5.98 -17.62
CA MET A 32 14.97 5.97 -19.04
C MET A 32 14.86 4.59 -19.69
N THR A 33 14.88 3.52 -18.91
CA THR A 33 14.94 2.13 -19.40
C THR A 33 13.73 1.29 -18.99
N ASN A 34 12.95 1.70 -17.99
CA ASN A 34 11.83 0.94 -17.43
C ASN A 34 10.58 1.82 -17.30
N PRO A 35 9.36 1.30 -17.56
CA PRO A 35 9.11 0.04 -18.26
C PRO A 35 9.56 0.13 -19.72
N SER A 36 10.11 -0.95 -20.28
CA SER A 36 10.78 -0.89 -21.60
C SER A 36 9.85 -0.48 -22.74
N ASP A 37 8.56 -0.77 -22.60
CA ASP A 37 7.46 -0.48 -23.51
C ASP A 37 6.78 0.88 -23.27
N ALA A 38 7.24 1.69 -22.31
CA ALA A 38 6.62 2.99 -22.05
C ALA A 38 6.64 3.88 -23.31
N ALA A 39 5.45 4.35 -23.72
CA ALA A 39 5.30 5.29 -24.84
C ALA A 39 5.98 6.65 -24.59
N LYS A 40 6.25 6.99 -23.32
CA LYS A 40 6.91 8.21 -22.89
C LYS A 40 8.06 7.88 -21.93
N ARG A 41 9.14 8.67 -21.99
CA ARG A 41 10.25 8.65 -21.03
C ARG A 41 10.15 9.85 -20.08
N PRO A 42 10.64 9.74 -18.85
CA PRO A 42 10.53 10.80 -17.84
C PRO A 42 11.57 11.89 -18.07
N VAL A 43 11.54 12.50 -19.26
CA VAL A 43 12.41 13.60 -19.68
C VAL A 43 11.54 14.80 -20.00
N TYR A 44 11.75 15.89 -19.27
CA TYR A 44 10.86 17.03 -19.29
C TYR A 44 11.63 18.33 -19.43
N PRO A 45 11.16 19.29 -20.24
CA PRO A 45 11.57 20.68 -20.10
C PRO A 45 11.33 21.15 -18.66
N ILE A 46 12.23 21.95 -18.08
CA ILE A 46 12.05 22.45 -16.70
C ILE A 46 10.81 23.34 -16.54
N SER A 47 10.22 23.83 -17.64
CA SER A 47 8.95 24.55 -17.65
C SER A 47 7.72 23.66 -17.49
N THR A 48 7.88 22.33 -17.55
CA THR A 48 6.78 21.38 -17.37
C THR A 48 6.22 21.49 -15.96
N LYS A 49 4.89 21.51 -15.83
CA LYS A 49 4.21 21.49 -14.53
C LYS A 49 4.19 20.10 -13.91
N ILE A 50 4.17 20.04 -12.57
CA ILE A 50 4.06 18.77 -11.81
C ILE A 50 2.79 17.99 -12.21
N GLU A 51 1.66 18.65 -12.46
CA GLU A 51 0.42 18.01 -12.89
C GLU A 51 0.58 17.21 -14.19
N GLN A 52 1.41 17.70 -15.12
CA GLN A 52 1.70 16.98 -16.37
C GLN A 52 2.57 15.76 -16.12
N VAL A 53 3.58 15.87 -15.24
CA VAL A 53 4.43 14.73 -14.85
C VAL A 53 3.59 13.63 -14.20
N ILE A 54 2.64 14.01 -13.35
CA ILE A 54 1.66 13.08 -12.76
C ILE A 54 0.81 12.43 -13.86
N ALA A 55 0.21 13.23 -14.75
CA ALA A 55 -0.64 12.73 -15.83
C ALA A 55 0.09 11.72 -16.75
N ASP A 56 1.34 12.01 -17.10
CA ASP A 56 2.14 11.09 -17.90
C ASP A 56 2.53 9.82 -17.15
N THR A 57 2.88 9.95 -15.87
CA THR A 57 3.16 8.77 -15.02
C THR A 57 1.92 7.88 -14.97
N ARG A 58 0.73 8.47 -14.86
CA ARG A 58 -0.55 7.76 -14.94
C ARG A 58 -0.75 7.03 -16.24
N ALA A 59 -0.49 7.68 -17.37
CA ALA A 59 -0.58 7.04 -18.67
C ALA A 59 0.40 5.86 -18.80
N VAL A 60 1.64 6.01 -18.35
CA VAL A 60 2.67 4.95 -18.44
C VAL A 60 2.32 3.73 -17.59
N PHE A 61 1.81 3.94 -16.37
CA PHE A 61 1.48 2.83 -15.48
C PHE A 61 0.02 2.40 -15.56
N GLY A 62 -0.81 3.00 -16.41
CA GLY A 62 -2.23 2.66 -16.55
C GLY A 62 -3.07 2.98 -15.31
N PHE A 63 -2.78 4.07 -14.60
CA PHE A 63 -3.60 4.53 -13.47
C PHE A 63 -4.90 5.21 -13.96
N VAL A 64 -6.06 4.82 -13.41
CA VAL A 64 -7.40 5.32 -13.80
C VAL A 64 -7.62 6.78 -13.31
N GLU A 65 -8.41 7.57 -14.06
CA GLU A 65 -8.52 9.02 -13.86
C GLU A 65 -9.31 9.46 -12.62
N ASP A 66 -10.34 8.71 -12.23
CA ASP A 66 -11.42 9.27 -11.39
C ASP A 66 -11.34 8.93 -9.88
N ASP A 67 -10.46 8.02 -9.45
CA ASP A 67 -10.48 7.52 -8.06
C ASP A 67 -9.33 8.02 -7.16
N ASN A 68 -8.38 8.79 -7.71
CA ASN A 68 -7.05 8.87 -7.10
C ASN A 68 -6.56 10.30 -6.86
N GLN A 69 -6.25 10.61 -5.60
CA GLN A 69 -5.40 11.75 -5.26
C GLN A 69 -3.94 11.38 -5.47
N TYR A 70 -3.37 11.86 -6.57
CA TYR A 70 -1.95 11.71 -6.87
C TYR A 70 -1.16 12.84 -6.23
N LYS A 71 -0.13 12.50 -5.46
CA LYS A 71 0.83 13.45 -4.92
C LYS A 71 2.23 13.01 -5.27
N LEU A 72 2.97 13.90 -5.92
CA LEU A 72 4.37 13.68 -6.22
C LEU A 72 5.21 14.26 -5.09
N PHE A 73 6.21 13.53 -4.63
CA PHE A 73 7.09 13.90 -3.53
C PHE A 73 8.54 13.95 -4.00
N HIS A 74 9.31 14.84 -3.38
CA HIS A 74 10.76 14.82 -3.40
C HIS A 74 11.25 14.59 -1.97
N GLY A 75 11.79 13.40 -1.70
CA GLY A 75 11.98 12.96 -0.31
C GLY A 75 10.64 12.87 0.42
N THR A 76 10.45 13.66 1.48
CA THR A 76 9.20 13.75 2.25
C THR A 76 8.31 14.93 1.86
N ASP A 77 8.80 15.82 0.99
CA ASP A 77 8.11 17.07 0.70
C ASP A 77 7.13 16.91 -0.46
N PRO A 78 5.83 17.18 -0.26
CA PRO A 78 4.84 17.14 -1.33
C PRO A 78 5.05 18.31 -2.30
N LEU A 79 4.94 18.01 -3.60
CA LEU A 79 5.05 19.00 -4.66
C LEU A 79 3.66 19.54 -5.04
N GLU A 80 3.59 20.85 -5.33
CA GLU A 80 2.36 21.53 -5.75
C GLU A 80 2.11 21.24 -7.25
N PRO A 81 0.96 20.62 -7.62
CA PRO A 81 0.72 20.20 -9.01
C PRO A 81 0.82 21.33 -10.04
N GLN A 82 0.45 22.55 -9.66
CA GLN A 82 0.37 23.71 -10.56
C GLN A 82 1.73 24.36 -10.81
N ARG A 83 2.76 24.04 -10.00
CA ARG A 83 4.10 24.61 -10.12
C ARG A 83 4.93 23.93 -11.21
N PRO A 84 5.83 24.67 -11.89
CA PRO A 84 6.79 24.08 -12.84
C PRO A 84 7.94 23.37 -12.13
N LEU A 85 8.56 22.38 -12.79
CA LEU A 85 9.75 21.66 -12.28
C LEU A 85 10.88 22.62 -11.89
N ALA A 86 11.05 23.71 -12.64
CA ALA A 86 12.07 24.73 -12.39
C ALA A 86 11.98 25.37 -10.99
N SER A 87 10.80 25.43 -10.36
CA SER A 87 10.64 26.06 -9.03
C SER A 87 11.23 25.23 -7.89
N TYR A 88 11.59 23.97 -8.15
CA TYR A 88 12.14 23.04 -7.17
C TYR A 88 13.63 22.76 -7.35
N HIS A 89 14.26 23.36 -8.37
CA HIS A 89 15.69 23.25 -8.63
C HIS A 89 16.21 21.79 -8.73
N PHE A 90 15.41 20.91 -9.35
CA PHE A 90 15.81 19.52 -9.55
C PHE A 90 17.07 19.41 -10.42
N VAL A 91 17.93 18.45 -10.07
CA VAL A 91 19.09 18.05 -10.87
C VAL A 91 18.75 16.82 -11.72
N ASP A 92 19.54 16.57 -12.76
CA ASP A 92 19.38 15.38 -13.59
C ASP A 92 19.46 14.09 -12.76
N GLY A 93 18.52 13.17 -12.99
CA GLY A 93 18.42 11.89 -12.30
C GLY A 93 17.68 11.94 -10.96
N THR A 94 17.12 13.10 -10.57
CA THR A 94 16.35 13.25 -9.32
C THR A 94 15.24 12.19 -9.24
N LEU A 95 15.17 11.50 -8.10
CA LEU A 95 14.10 10.55 -7.79
C LEU A 95 12.91 11.30 -7.18
N LEU A 96 11.76 11.14 -7.80
CA LEU A 96 10.46 11.57 -7.31
C LEU A 96 9.63 10.34 -6.94
N ILE A 97 8.82 10.47 -5.90
CA ILE A 97 7.93 9.40 -5.46
C ILE A 97 6.51 9.82 -5.76
N LEU A 98 5.83 9.09 -6.64
CA LEU A 98 4.40 9.29 -6.86
C LEU A 98 3.64 8.44 -5.86
N SER A 99 3.06 9.08 -4.85
CA SER A 99 2.07 8.47 -3.99
C SER A 99 0.71 8.53 -4.67
N VAL A 100 0.04 7.39 -4.71
CA VAL A 100 -1.34 7.27 -5.17
C VAL A 100 -2.18 7.03 -3.93
N GLN A 101 -2.89 8.05 -3.47
CA GLN A 101 -3.93 7.89 -2.44
C GLN A 101 -5.25 7.63 -3.17
N GLY A 102 -5.90 6.49 -2.90
CA GLY A 102 -7.24 6.18 -3.42
C GLY A 102 -7.30 5.20 -4.60
N GLY A 103 -6.15 4.78 -5.15
CA GLY A 103 -6.14 3.93 -6.35
C GLY A 103 -5.79 2.50 -6.10
N ASN A 104 -6.81 1.64 -6.13
CA ASN A 104 -6.65 0.20 -6.27
C ASN A 104 -6.18 -0.16 -7.69
N ALA A 105 -5.04 0.41 -8.06
CA ALA A 105 -4.29 0.01 -9.22
C ALA A 105 -3.46 -1.25 -8.91
N TYR A 106 -3.87 -2.06 -7.95
CA TYR A 106 -3.31 -3.38 -7.77
C TYR A 106 -3.67 -4.21 -8.99
N GLN A 107 -2.73 -5.00 -9.50
CA GLN A 107 -3.12 -6.06 -10.42
C GLN A 107 -4.14 -6.90 -9.67
N HIS A 108 -5.35 -7.01 -10.20
CA HIS A 108 -6.34 -7.89 -9.62
C HIS A 108 -5.72 -9.27 -9.45
N VAL A 109 -5.73 -9.81 -8.24
CA VAL A 109 -5.32 -11.19 -8.01
C VAL A 109 -6.54 -12.05 -8.29
N GLU A 110 -6.42 -12.94 -9.27
CA GLU A 110 -7.46 -13.91 -9.57
C GLU A 110 -7.85 -14.67 -8.29
N PRO A 111 -9.16 -14.82 -7.98
CA PRO A 111 -9.56 -15.38 -6.69
C PRO A 111 -9.01 -16.77 -6.39
N ALA A 112 -8.77 -17.59 -7.44
CA ALA A 112 -8.13 -18.89 -7.30
C ALA A 112 -6.67 -18.81 -6.80
N VAL A 113 -5.93 -17.78 -7.22
CA VAL A 113 -4.55 -17.53 -6.75
C VAL A 113 -4.57 -17.09 -5.29
N SER A 114 -5.53 -16.24 -4.90
CA SER A 114 -5.72 -15.89 -3.49
C SER A 114 -6.09 -17.10 -2.66
N LEU A 115 -7.01 -17.96 -3.13
CA LEU A 115 -7.38 -19.18 -2.44
C LEU A 115 -6.18 -20.11 -2.23
N GLU A 116 -5.37 -20.33 -3.26
CA GLU A 116 -4.15 -21.16 -3.17
C GLU A 116 -3.17 -20.61 -2.12
N ALA A 117 -2.92 -19.29 -2.15
CA ALA A 117 -2.06 -18.63 -1.17
C ALA A 117 -2.61 -18.79 0.26
N ILE A 118 -3.90 -18.54 0.48
CA ILE A 118 -4.57 -18.72 1.78
C ILE A 118 -4.43 -20.18 2.25
N GLN A 119 -4.73 -21.15 1.38
CA GLN A 119 -4.65 -22.57 1.71
C GLN A 119 -3.22 -23.00 2.09
N SER A 120 -2.21 -22.45 1.42
CA SER A 120 -0.80 -22.75 1.73
C SER A 120 -0.40 -22.30 3.15
N GLU A 121 -1.01 -21.24 3.67
CA GLU A 121 -0.70 -20.66 4.98
C GLU A 121 -1.67 -21.08 6.09
N LEU A 122 -2.86 -21.56 5.73
CA LEU A 122 -3.89 -21.96 6.69
C LEU A 122 -3.44 -23.07 7.62
N MET A 123 -2.54 -23.96 7.18
CA MET A 123 -2.04 -25.03 8.04
C MET A 123 -1.28 -24.48 9.26
N GLU A 124 -0.42 -23.48 9.04
CA GLU A 124 0.31 -22.81 10.12
C GLU A 124 -0.63 -21.99 11.01
N ALA A 125 -1.54 -21.24 10.39
CA ALA A 125 -2.57 -20.48 11.09
C ALA A 125 -3.46 -21.36 11.99
N ALA A 126 -3.89 -22.52 11.48
CA ALA A 126 -4.69 -23.49 12.22
C ALA A 126 -3.89 -24.16 13.34
N ALA A 127 -2.61 -24.47 13.11
CA ALA A 127 -1.73 -24.99 14.15
C ALA A 127 -1.54 -23.99 15.29
N TYR A 128 -1.35 -22.71 14.97
CA TYR A 128 -1.31 -21.65 15.97
C TYR A 128 -2.65 -21.51 16.72
N ALA A 129 -3.77 -21.45 16.00
CA ALA A 129 -5.11 -21.38 16.60
C ALA A 129 -5.36 -22.54 17.59
N ALA A 130 -5.04 -23.77 17.18
CA ALA A 130 -5.13 -24.94 18.05
C ALA A 130 -4.23 -24.82 19.29
N SER A 131 -3.03 -24.27 19.16
CA SER A 131 -2.10 -24.08 20.28
C SER A 131 -2.61 -23.12 21.36
N ILE A 132 -3.51 -22.20 21.00
CA ILE A 132 -4.14 -21.26 21.93
C ILE A 132 -5.58 -21.65 22.28
N GLY A 133 -6.02 -22.86 21.89
CA GLY A 133 -7.33 -23.41 22.23
C GLY A 133 -8.49 -22.76 21.50
N VAL A 134 -8.28 -22.21 20.31
CA VAL A 134 -9.34 -21.60 19.49
C VAL A 134 -9.46 -22.28 18.13
N GLU A 135 -10.64 -22.20 17.53
CA GLU A 135 -10.92 -22.75 16.21
C GLU A 135 -10.85 -21.65 15.13
N LEU A 136 -10.28 -22.01 13.99
CA LEU A 136 -10.25 -21.21 12.76
C LEU A 136 -11.33 -21.76 11.81
N ASP A 137 -12.44 -21.04 11.67
CA ASP A 137 -13.55 -21.43 10.77
C ASP A 137 -13.26 -20.97 9.35
N HIS A 138 -12.86 -21.93 8.51
CA HIS A 138 -12.50 -21.74 7.11
C HIS A 138 -13.24 -22.71 6.17
N LYS A 139 -14.30 -23.38 6.66
CA LYS A 139 -15.01 -24.44 5.92
C LYS A 139 -15.68 -23.94 4.64
N ASP A 140 -16.02 -22.65 4.60
CA ASP A 140 -16.71 -22.01 3.48
C ASP A 140 -15.73 -21.36 2.49
N LEU A 141 -14.41 -21.56 2.65
CA LEU A 141 -13.42 -21.00 1.73
C LEU A 141 -13.51 -21.62 0.35
N THR A 142 -13.75 -20.75 -0.62
CA THR A 142 -13.87 -21.07 -2.05
C THR A 142 -13.30 -19.88 -2.84
N PRO A 143 -13.07 -20.00 -4.16
CA PRO A 143 -12.69 -18.84 -4.97
C PRO A 143 -13.72 -17.71 -4.87
N GLU A 144 -15.01 -18.03 -4.66
CA GLU A 144 -16.10 -17.06 -4.53
C GLU A 144 -16.24 -16.49 -3.11
N ASN A 145 -15.61 -17.13 -2.11
CA ASN A 145 -15.65 -16.71 -0.72
C ASN A 145 -14.26 -16.87 -0.07
N LEU A 146 -13.48 -15.80 -0.10
CA LEU A 146 -12.13 -15.74 0.47
C LEU A 146 -12.14 -15.23 1.92
N VAL A 147 -13.17 -15.61 2.68
CA VAL A 147 -13.40 -15.16 4.05
C VAL A 147 -13.26 -16.34 5.01
N PHE A 148 -12.46 -16.16 6.05
CA PHE A 148 -12.46 -17.06 7.22
C PHE A 148 -12.71 -16.26 8.50
N LYS A 149 -13.08 -16.97 9.57
CA LYS A 149 -13.41 -16.39 10.87
C LYS A 149 -12.58 -17.02 11.97
N MET A 150 -12.32 -16.26 13.01
CA MET A 150 -11.60 -16.74 14.18
C MET A 150 -12.15 -16.12 15.46
N ARG A 151 -12.18 -16.90 16.53
CA ARG A 151 -12.50 -16.45 17.88
C ARG A 151 -11.21 -16.24 18.66
N PHE A 152 -11.09 -15.10 19.32
CA PHE A 152 -10.03 -14.78 20.27
C PHE A 152 -10.59 -14.62 21.67
N PHE A 153 -9.72 -14.73 22.68
CA PHE A 153 -10.05 -14.44 24.06
C PHE A 153 -9.03 -13.48 24.65
N ASN A 154 -9.46 -12.55 25.50
CA ASN A 154 -8.54 -11.76 26.31
C ASN A 154 -8.22 -12.50 27.64
N ARG A 155 -7.36 -11.91 28.48
CA ARG A 155 -7.00 -12.46 29.80
C ARG A 155 -8.19 -12.64 30.76
N THR A 156 -9.30 -11.92 30.57
CA THR A 156 -10.50 -12.05 31.41
C THR A 156 -11.47 -13.12 30.90
N GLY A 157 -11.16 -13.75 29.76
CA GLY A 157 -12.00 -14.75 29.10
C GLY A 157 -13.11 -14.16 28.23
N GLU A 158 -13.14 -12.84 28.02
CA GLU A 158 -14.05 -12.21 27.06
C GLU A 158 -13.65 -12.61 25.64
N SER A 159 -14.63 -13.02 24.83
CA SER A 159 -14.38 -13.48 23.47
C SER A 159 -14.60 -12.42 22.40
N PHE A 160 -13.74 -12.38 21.39
CA PHE A 160 -13.84 -11.48 20.24
C PHE A 160 -13.88 -12.29 18.95
N PHE A 161 -14.81 -11.99 18.05
CA PHE A 161 -14.96 -12.71 16.78
C PHE A 161 -14.44 -11.82 15.67
N ALA A 162 -13.42 -12.28 14.94
CA ALA A 162 -12.83 -11.55 13.82
C ALA A 162 -13.14 -12.27 12.51
N ARG A 163 -13.50 -11.48 11.50
CA ARG A 163 -13.65 -11.85 10.09
C ARG A 163 -12.43 -11.37 9.33
N PHE A 164 -11.81 -12.27 8.57
CA PHE A 164 -10.68 -11.98 7.70
C PHE A 164 -11.13 -12.13 6.26
N ASP A 165 -11.30 -11.01 5.56
CA ASP A 165 -11.57 -10.99 4.13
C ASP A 165 -10.25 -10.88 3.36
N CYS A 166 -9.87 -11.97 2.71
CA CYS A 166 -8.58 -12.13 2.03
C CYS A 166 -8.69 -11.94 0.52
N THR A 167 -9.69 -11.18 0.05
CA THR A 167 -9.79 -10.78 -1.35
C THR A 167 -8.51 -10.05 -1.75
N GLU A 168 -7.86 -10.48 -2.83
CA GLU A 168 -6.56 -10.00 -3.33
C GLU A 168 -5.31 -10.39 -2.49
N TYR A 169 -5.44 -11.33 -1.56
CA TYR A 169 -4.28 -11.91 -0.86
C TYR A 169 -3.39 -12.71 -1.83
N PRO A 170 -2.05 -12.73 -1.69
CA PRO A 170 -1.21 -12.01 -0.73
C PRO A 170 -0.78 -10.62 -1.19
N LEU A 171 -1.25 -10.15 -2.35
CA LEU A 171 -0.88 -8.83 -2.86
C LEU A 171 -1.32 -7.73 -1.89
N LEU A 172 -2.54 -7.84 -1.37
CA LEU A 172 -3.06 -6.98 -0.32
C LEU A 172 -3.19 -7.73 1.01
N PRO A 173 -3.03 -7.01 2.14
CA PRO A 173 -3.31 -7.60 3.44
C PRO A 173 -4.82 -7.87 3.58
N PRO A 174 -5.23 -8.76 4.51
CA PRO A 174 -6.63 -9.00 4.77
C PRO A 174 -7.36 -7.73 5.24
N PHE A 175 -8.64 -7.64 4.94
CA PHE A 175 -9.54 -6.69 5.57
C PHE A 175 -10.14 -7.35 6.82
N ILE A 176 -9.79 -6.82 7.98
CA ILE A 176 -10.13 -7.42 9.28
C ILE A 176 -11.23 -6.60 9.94
N GLU A 177 -12.33 -7.27 10.29
CA GLU A 177 -13.43 -6.71 11.04
C GLU A 177 -13.83 -7.59 12.22
N PHE A 178 -14.34 -6.96 13.28
CA PHE A 178 -14.97 -7.72 14.36
C PHE A 178 -16.47 -7.86 14.09
N THR A 179 -17.00 -9.01 14.48
CA THR A 179 -18.41 -9.36 14.34
C THR A 179 -19.01 -9.72 15.68
N ASP A 180 -20.33 -9.88 15.71
CA ASP A 180 -20.98 -10.67 16.76
C ASP A 180 -20.70 -12.17 16.58
N GLU A 181 -21.14 -12.98 17.55
CA GLU A 181 -20.97 -14.44 17.52
C GLU A 181 -21.67 -15.10 16.32
N SER A 182 -22.82 -14.54 15.91
CA SER A 182 -23.56 -15.04 14.74
C SER A 182 -22.87 -14.68 13.41
N GLY A 183 -22.01 -13.65 13.41
CA GLY A 183 -21.46 -13.05 12.22
C GLY A 183 -22.45 -12.18 11.42
N GLY A 184 -23.65 -11.94 11.94
CA GLY A 184 -24.68 -11.15 11.29
C GLY A 184 -24.47 -9.64 11.40
N SER A 185 -23.79 -9.18 12.45
CA SER A 185 -23.41 -7.78 12.64
C SER A 185 -21.89 -7.63 12.50
N VAL A 186 -21.46 -6.66 11.70
CA VAL A 186 -20.05 -6.45 11.35
C VAL A 186 -19.66 -5.01 11.62
N GLY A 187 -18.45 -4.80 12.13
CA GLY A 187 -17.83 -3.47 12.18
C GLY A 187 -18.38 -2.53 13.27
N GLN A 188 -19.25 -2.99 14.16
CA GLN A 188 -19.81 -2.15 15.22
C GLN A 188 -18.75 -1.83 16.28
N LYS A 189 -18.73 -0.59 16.77
CA LYS A 189 -17.71 -0.12 17.73
C LYS A 189 -17.57 -1.03 18.95
N ASN A 190 -18.69 -1.40 19.55
CA ASN A 190 -18.72 -2.29 20.72
C ASN A 190 -18.23 -3.72 20.43
N MET A 191 -17.95 -4.11 19.20
CA MET A 191 -17.36 -5.42 18.87
C MET A 191 -15.83 -5.41 18.96
N TYR A 192 -15.21 -4.24 18.89
CA TYR A 192 -13.75 -4.11 18.85
C TYR A 192 -13.14 -4.12 20.26
N PRO A 193 -11.96 -4.74 20.43
CA PRO A 193 -11.15 -4.61 21.64
C PRO A 193 -10.75 -3.14 21.93
N SER A 194 -10.87 -2.71 23.19
CA SER A 194 -10.59 -1.32 23.63
C SER A 194 -9.12 -0.91 23.63
N CYS A 195 -8.21 -1.86 23.40
CA CYS A 195 -6.77 -1.63 23.24
C CYS A 195 -6.40 -1.07 21.86
N PHE A 196 -7.31 -1.10 20.88
CA PHE A 196 -7.14 -0.35 19.64
C PHE A 196 -7.56 1.12 19.83
N HIS A 197 -7.33 1.96 18.82
CA HIS A 197 -7.77 3.36 18.86
C HIS A 197 -9.31 3.46 18.95
N ALA A 198 -9.83 4.65 19.27
CA ALA A 198 -11.27 4.85 19.45
C ALA A 198 -12.13 4.55 18.19
N SER A 199 -11.50 4.44 17.02
CA SER A 199 -12.14 4.04 15.76
C SER A 199 -12.25 2.51 15.66
N PRO A 200 -13.36 1.96 15.14
CA PRO A 200 -13.58 0.50 14.98
C PRO A 200 -12.72 -0.10 13.85
N CYS A 201 -11.40 -0.09 14.05
CA CYS A 201 -10.42 -0.52 13.08
C CYS A 201 -9.20 -1.15 13.78
N VAL A 202 -8.71 -2.24 13.22
CA VAL A 202 -7.41 -2.80 13.61
C VAL A 202 -6.32 -1.90 13.05
N CYS A 203 -5.69 -1.09 13.90
CA CYS A 203 -4.62 -0.17 13.51
C CYS A 203 -3.28 -0.90 13.36
N MET A 204 -3.19 -1.79 12.38
CA MET A 204 -1.98 -2.59 12.09
C MET A 204 -1.68 -2.58 10.59
N ARG A 205 -0.41 -2.78 10.22
CA ARG A 205 0.02 -2.77 8.81
C ARG A 205 -0.64 -3.86 7.96
N TYR A 206 -1.08 -4.95 8.58
CA TYR A 206 -1.78 -6.03 7.91
C TYR A 206 -3.31 -5.84 7.90
N SER A 207 -3.82 -4.66 8.25
CA SER A 207 -5.25 -4.36 8.21
C SER A 207 -5.56 -3.44 7.03
N ARG A 208 -6.12 -3.99 5.96
CA ARG A 208 -6.53 -3.21 4.78
C ARG A 208 -7.50 -2.08 5.15
N LYS A 209 -8.35 -2.29 6.16
CA LYS A 209 -9.31 -1.28 6.65
C LYS A 209 -8.63 -0.01 7.13
N ALA A 210 -7.49 -0.11 7.83
CA ALA A 210 -6.76 1.05 8.31
C ALA A 210 -6.25 1.94 7.17
N TYR A 211 -5.85 1.35 6.06
CA TYR A 211 -5.44 2.10 4.87
C TYR A 211 -6.63 2.75 4.16
N GLN A 212 -7.74 2.03 4.00
CA GLN A 212 -8.92 2.54 3.31
C GLN A 212 -9.59 3.69 4.06
N GLU A 213 -9.72 3.58 5.39
CA GLU A 213 -10.45 4.56 6.19
C GLU A 213 -9.57 5.71 6.68
N HIS A 214 -8.26 5.49 6.85
CA HIS A 214 -7.37 6.43 7.54
C HIS A 214 -6.09 6.76 6.76
N GLY A 215 -5.93 6.23 5.54
CA GLY A 215 -4.72 6.45 4.73
C GLY A 215 -3.50 5.65 5.21
N GLY A 216 -3.69 4.78 6.21
CA GLY A 216 -2.68 3.95 6.82
C GLY A 216 -2.71 4.11 8.35
N PRO A 217 -2.30 3.08 9.11
CA PRO A 217 -2.19 3.20 10.57
C PRO A 217 -1.08 4.19 10.99
N HIS A 218 -0.04 4.35 10.17
CA HIS A 218 1.06 5.30 10.37
C HIS A 218 1.50 5.89 9.01
N GLY A 219 1.97 7.14 9.02
CA GLY A 219 2.25 7.91 7.79
C GLY A 219 3.37 7.34 6.92
N GLU A 220 4.26 6.54 7.50
CA GLU A 220 5.37 5.88 6.82
C GLU A 220 5.02 4.47 6.31
N TRP A 221 3.86 3.91 6.68
CA TRP A 221 3.48 2.57 6.25
C TRP A 221 2.75 2.63 4.91
N ARG A 222 3.31 1.93 3.93
CA ARG A 222 2.70 1.77 2.61
C ARG A 222 1.97 0.43 2.58
N MET A 223 0.76 0.40 2.03
CA MET A 223 -0.03 -0.84 1.92
C MET A 223 0.75 -1.92 1.16
N ILE A 224 1.50 -1.57 0.12
CA ILE A 224 2.31 -2.52 -0.67
C ILE A 224 3.44 -3.19 0.16
N ASP A 225 3.88 -2.55 1.23
CA ASP A 225 4.95 -3.05 2.11
C ASP A 225 4.39 -3.70 3.38
N TRP A 226 3.10 -4.04 3.42
CA TRP A 226 2.43 -4.53 4.62
C TRP A 226 3.15 -5.74 5.26
N HIS A 227 3.83 -6.55 4.46
CA HIS A 227 4.55 -7.75 4.90
C HIS A 227 5.99 -7.49 5.35
N LEU A 228 6.59 -6.36 4.96
CA LEU A 228 7.99 -6.05 5.21
C LEU A 228 8.24 -5.63 6.67
N ALA A 229 9.46 -5.85 7.15
CA ALA A 229 9.90 -5.37 8.46
C ALA A 229 9.87 -3.83 8.52
N THR A 230 9.61 -3.29 9.71
CA THR A 230 9.65 -1.85 9.99
C THR A 230 10.76 -1.56 11.00
N SER A 231 11.05 -0.27 11.25
CA SER A 231 12.04 0.16 12.24
C SER A 231 11.74 -0.33 13.67
N GLY A 232 10.49 -0.72 13.96
CA GLY A 232 10.04 -1.18 15.28
C GLY A 232 9.55 -2.62 15.34
N GLY A 233 9.62 -3.40 14.25
CA GLY A 233 9.08 -4.75 14.22
C GLY A 233 9.60 -5.61 13.07
N GLY A 234 9.66 -6.93 13.30
CA GLY A 234 9.99 -7.91 12.26
C GLY A 234 8.96 -7.92 11.13
N PRO A 235 9.12 -8.73 10.08
CA PRO A 235 8.11 -8.92 9.04
C PRO A 235 6.84 -9.56 9.64
N ILE A 236 5.66 -9.32 9.04
CA ILE A 236 4.39 -10.02 9.34
C ILE A 236 3.78 -10.26 7.97
N GLY A 237 4.22 -11.35 7.32
CA GLY A 237 3.90 -11.62 5.93
C GLY A 237 2.90 -12.76 5.72
N THR A 238 2.62 -13.55 6.75
CA THR A 238 1.72 -14.72 6.66
C THR A 238 0.50 -14.56 7.54
N LEU A 239 -0.60 -15.25 7.21
CA LEU A 239 -1.82 -15.35 8.02
C LEU A 239 -1.52 -15.84 9.43
N GLY A 240 -0.61 -16.81 9.60
CA GLY A 240 -0.17 -17.29 10.92
C GLY A 240 0.45 -16.17 11.77
N MET A 241 1.35 -15.36 11.19
CA MET A 241 1.96 -14.23 11.89
C MET A 241 0.94 -13.13 12.20
N ILE A 242 0.03 -12.83 11.27
CA ILE A 242 -1.06 -11.86 11.45
C ILE A 242 -1.94 -12.25 12.63
N ILE A 243 -2.38 -13.50 12.65
CA ILE A 243 -3.24 -14.06 13.70
C ILE A 243 -2.50 -14.05 15.04
N SER A 244 -1.22 -14.42 15.05
CA SER A 244 -0.41 -14.41 16.27
C SER A 244 -0.25 -13.02 16.86
N ASP A 245 0.07 -12.02 16.04
CA ASP A 245 0.20 -10.63 16.49
C ASP A 245 -1.15 -10.05 16.95
N LEU A 246 -2.24 -10.35 16.23
CA LEU A 246 -3.58 -9.93 16.62
C LEU A 246 -3.99 -10.55 17.97
N HIS A 247 -3.76 -11.85 18.16
CA HIS A 247 -4.03 -12.53 19.43
C HIS A 247 -3.24 -11.90 20.59
N ALA A 248 -1.92 -11.68 20.42
CA ALA A 248 -1.09 -11.11 21.47
C ALA A 248 -1.59 -9.75 21.95
N LYS A 249 -2.16 -8.94 21.05
CA LYS A 249 -2.80 -7.68 21.42
C LYS A 249 -4.10 -7.90 22.16
N ILE A 250 -5.01 -8.71 21.57
CA ILE A 250 -6.33 -9.02 22.17
C ILE A 250 -6.19 -9.57 23.58
N LEU A 251 -5.18 -10.43 23.81
CA LEU A 251 -4.90 -11.04 25.10
C LEU A 251 -4.78 -9.99 26.22
N GLU A 252 -4.14 -8.85 25.94
CA GLU A 252 -3.90 -7.77 26.89
C GLU A 252 -5.03 -6.73 26.98
N CYS A 253 -6.09 -6.85 26.17
CA CYS A 253 -7.15 -5.84 26.12
C CYS A 253 -8.10 -5.97 27.31
N PRO A 254 -8.44 -4.87 27.99
CA PRO A 254 -9.28 -4.90 29.19
C PRO A 254 -10.77 -5.19 28.89
N GLY A 255 -11.18 -5.07 27.62
CA GLY A 255 -12.50 -5.47 27.16
C GLY A 255 -12.86 -4.84 25.81
N ARG A 256 -14.14 -4.60 25.56
CA ARG A 256 -14.65 -3.92 24.36
C ARG A 256 -14.59 -2.40 24.45
N MET A 257 -14.57 -1.75 23.28
CA MET A 257 -14.80 -0.31 23.18
C MET A 257 -16.24 0.04 23.64
N GLN A 258 -16.39 1.22 24.23
CA GLN A 258 -17.66 1.82 24.66
C GLN A 258 -18.11 2.90 23.68
#